data_AF-A0A1I1HUZ3-F1
#
_entry.id   AF-A0A1I1HUZ3-F1
#
_cell.length_a   1.000
_cell.length_b   1.000
_cell.length_c   1.000
_cell.angle_alpha   90.00
_cell.angle_beta   90.00
_cell.angle_gamma   90.00
#
_symmetry.space_group_name_H-M   'P 1'
#
loop_
_entity.id
_entity.type
_entity.pdbx_description
1 polymer ?
#
loop_
_entity_poly.entity_id
_entity_poly.type
_entity_poly.pdbx_seq_one_letter_code
_entity_poly.pdbx_strand_id
1 'polypeptide(L)'
;MDDAIANGTKALAFHVRGMETDGDTIPGPHSLEEIVIDPEFADELDGVSFALVPLVRDLGSTTRINVSLDLGLLKAIDDEARSRGQTRSAFIASAVRRELVE
;
A
#
# COMPACT_ATOMS: atom_id res chain seq x y z
N MET A 1 -11.79 -10.64 4.45
CA MET A 1 -10.89 -9.80 5.25
C MET A 1 -9.82 -9.22 4.35
N ASP A 2 -9.15 -10.06 3.56
CA ASP A 2 -8.12 -9.67 2.60
C ASP A 2 -8.60 -8.60 1.60
N ASP A 3 -9.76 -8.78 0.97
CA ASP A 3 -10.34 -7.77 0.08
C ASP A 3 -10.62 -6.43 0.79
N ALA A 4 -10.99 -6.47 2.07
CA ALA A 4 -11.25 -5.27 2.86
C ALA A 4 -9.94 -4.54 3.16
N ILE A 5 -8.87 -5.25 3.48
CA ILE A 5 -7.52 -4.69 3.67
C ILE A 5 -7.01 -4.12 2.34
N ALA A 6 -7.12 -4.85 1.25
CA ALA A 6 -6.67 -4.40 -0.07
C ALA A 6 -7.41 -3.14 -0.54
N ASN A 7 -8.73 -3.07 -0.32
CA ASN A 7 -9.52 -1.88 -0.63
C ASN A 7 -9.21 -0.74 0.34
N GLY A 8 -9.04 -1.02 1.63
CA GLY A 8 -8.63 -0.07 2.66
C GLY A 8 -7.31 0.60 2.31
N THR A 9 -6.30 -0.18 1.89
CA THR A 9 -4.99 0.35 1.50
C THR A 9 -5.07 1.29 0.30
N LYS A 10 -5.87 0.94 -0.72
CA LYS A 10 -6.08 1.80 -1.89
C LYS A 10 -6.80 3.09 -1.50
N ALA A 11 -7.85 2.99 -0.68
CA ALA A 11 -8.63 4.13 -0.22
C ALA A 11 -7.78 5.09 0.63
N LEU A 12 -7.01 4.53 1.58
CA LEU A 12 -6.10 5.30 2.44
C LEU A 12 -5.04 6.03 1.62
N ALA A 13 -4.39 5.35 0.67
CA ALA A 13 -3.39 5.97 -0.20
C ALA A 13 -3.99 7.08 -1.09
N PHE A 14 -5.20 6.87 -1.63
CA PHE A 14 -5.90 7.88 -2.42
C PHE A 14 -6.26 9.11 -1.58
N HIS A 15 -6.78 8.92 -0.37
CA HIS A 15 -7.17 10.00 0.52
C HIS A 15 -5.97 10.83 0.98
N VAL A 16 -4.90 10.18 1.45
CA VAL A 16 -3.66 10.85 1.88
C VAL A 16 -3.04 11.68 0.74
N ARG A 17 -3.08 11.17 -0.50
CA ARG A 17 -2.63 11.96 -1.67
C ARG A 17 -3.46 13.24 -1.86
N GLY A 18 -4.78 13.18 -1.65
CA GLY A 18 -5.66 14.35 -1.69
C GLY A 18 -5.23 15.38 -0.64
N MET A 19 -5.10 14.95 0.62
CA MET A 19 -4.64 15.79 1.72
C MET A 19 -3.29 16.46 1.43
N GLU A 20 -2.31 15.70 0.90
CA GLU A 20 -1.01 16.25 0.50
C GLU A 20 -1.12 17.30 -0.61
N THR A 21 -2.03 17.10 -1.56
CA THR A 21 -2.29 18.03 -2.67
C THR A 21 -2.88 19.34 -2.15
N ASP A 22 -3.76 19.25 -1.16
CA ASP A 22 -4.43 20.38 -0.53
C ASP A 22 -3.55 21.08 0.52
N GLY A 23 -2.41 20.48 0.89
CA GLY A 23 -1.47 21.02 1.87
C GLY A 23 -1.85 20.71 3.32
N ASP A 24 -2.76 19.76 3.53
CA ASP A 24 -3.22 19.33 4.84
C ASP A 24 -2.16 18.53 5.60
N THR A 25 -2.27 18.54 6.93
CA THR A 25 -1.43 17.70 7.78
C THR A 25 -1.99 16.29 7.84
N ILE A 26 -1.15 15.30 7.51
CA ILE A 26 -1.53 13.89 7.66
C ILE A 26 -1.48 13.52 9.15
N PRO A 27 -2.60 13.08 9.75
CA PRO A 27 -2.61 12.66 11.14
C PRO A 27 -1.73 11.42 11.34
N GLY A 28 -1.12 11.31 12.52
CA GLY A 28 -0.45 10.08 12.93
C GLY A 28 -1.47 8.96 13.17
N PRO A 29 -1.08 7.69 12.99
CA PRO A 29 -1.94 6.57 13.34
C PRO A 29 -2.13 6.48 14.85
N HIS A 30 -3.32 6.06 15.28
CA HIS A 30 -3.58 5.64 16.65
C HIS A 30 -3.10 4.21 16.87
N SER A 31 -2.70 3.91 18.10
CA SER A 31 -2.50 2.54 18.56
C SER A 31 -3.83 1.81 18.70
N LEU A 32 -3.79 0.48 18.65
CA LEU A 32 -5.01 -0.32 18.86
C LEU A 32 -5.58 -0.11 20.26
N GLU A 33 -4.69 0.03 21.26
CA GLU A 33 -5.08 0.27 22.64
C GLU A 33 -5.86 1.58 22.80
N GLU A 34 -5.41 2.65 22.14
CA GLU A 34 -6.10 3.95 22.14
C GLU A 34 -7.51 3.84 21.54
N ILE A 35 -7.68 3.08 20.45
CA ILE A 35 -8.98 2.88 19.80
C ILE A 35 -9.93 2.08 20.70
N VAL A 36 -9.43 1.04 21.36
CA VAL A 36 -10.26 0.13 22.19
C VAL A 36 -10.77 0.82 23.46
N ILE A 37 -10.01 1.75 24.03
CA ILE A 37 -10.42 2.47 25.24
C ILE A 37 -11.21 3.76 24.96
N ASP A 38 -11.35 4.15 23.69
CA ASP A 38 -12.04 5.37 23.32
C ASP A 38 -13.56 5.20 23.49
N PRO A 39 -14.22 6.01 24.35
CA PRO A 39 -15.66 5.95 24.53
C PRO A 39 -16.45 6.28 23.25
N GLU A 40 -15.85 6.97 22.26
CA GLU A 40 -16.49 7.22 20.97
C GLU A 40 -16.82 5.92 20.22
N PHE A 41 -15.99 4.89 20.36
CA PHE A 41 -16.18 3.61 19.67
C PHE A 41 -16.88 2.55 20.53
N ALA A 42 -17.17 2.81 21.81
CA ALA A 42 -17.59 1.79 22.77
C ALA A 42 -18.78 0.91 22.32
N ASP A 43 -19.76 1.50 21.61
CA ASP A 43 -20.93 0.78 21.10
C ASP A 43 -20.66 0.01 19.79
N GLU A 44 -19.58 0.34 19.08
CA GLU A 44 -19.20 -0.21 17.78
C GLU A 44 -18.12 -1.30 17.87
N LEU A 45 -17.53 -1.48 19.05
CA LEU A 45 -16.43 -2.43 19.29
C LEU A 45 -16.89 -3.89 19.48
N ASP A 46 -18.18 -4.15 19.67
CA ASP A 46 -18.67 -5.53 19.82
C ASP A 46 -18.71 -6.27 18.46
N GLY A 47 -18.03 -7.41 18.39
CA GLY A 47 -18.01 -8.27 17.19
C GLY A 47 -17.16 -7.77 16.01
N VAL A 48 -16.39 -6.68 16.16
CA VAL A 48 -15.47 -6.20 15.11
C VAL A 48 -14.10 -6.89 15.17
N SER A 49 -13.48 -7.01 14.00
CA SER A 49 -12.10 -7.47 13.84
C SER A 49 -11.23 -6.30 13.40
N PHE A 50 -10.07 -6.18 14.03
CA PHE A 50 -9.08 -5.18 13.66
C PHE A 50 -8.11 -5.72 12.61
N ALA A 51 -7.68 -4.84 11.71
CA ALA A 51 -6.64 -5.13 10.74
C ALA A 51 -5.75 -3.90 10.56
N LEU A 52 -4.46 -4.13 10.35
CA LEU A 52 -3.52 -3.06 10.02
C LEU A 52 -3.60 -2.78 8.52
N VAL A 53 -3.87 -1.52 8.17
CA VAL A 53 -3.91 -1.06 6.78
C VAL A 53 -2.64 -0.25 6.50
N PRO A 54 -1.69 -0.75 5.70
CA PRO A 54 -0.44 -0.03 5.45
C PRO A 54 -0.68 1.20 4.57
N LEU A 55 -0.09 2.33 4.96
CA LEU A 55 -0.03 3.51 4.10
C LEU A 55 1.16 3.40 3.13
N VAL A 56 0.89 3.00 1.89
CA VAL A 56 1.88 3.00 0.80
C VAL A 56 1.76 4.29 -0.01
N ARG A 57 2.63 5.27 0.28
CA ARG A 57 2.62 6.58 -0.40
C ARG A 57 3.22 6.49 -1.80
N ASP A 58 2.58 7.19 -2.74
CA ASP A 58 3.14 7.44 -4.05
C ASP A 58 3.69 8.87 -4.07
N LEU A 59 4.99 9.01 -3.79
CA LEU A 59 5.66 10.30 -3.67
C LEU A 59 5.92 10.98 -5.03
N GLY A 60 5.36 10.45 -6.13
CA GLY A 60 5.43 11.02 -7.47
C GLY A 60 6.83 11.04 -8.11
N SER A 61 7.87 10.67 -7.37
CA SER A 61 9.26 10.65 -7.84
C SER A 61 9.75 9.21 -7.98
N THR A 62 10.40 8.93 -9.12
CA THR A 62 11.04 7.64 -9.37
C THR A 62 12.52 7.74 -9.04
N THR A 63 12.99 6.89 -8.12
CA THR A 63 14.41 6.78 -7.78
C THR A 63 15.04 5.58 -8.47
N ARG A 64 16.16 5.78 -9.16
CA ARG A 64 16.92 4.68 -9.78
C ARG A 64 17.73 3.94 -8.73
N ILE A 65 17.54 2.63 -8.66
CA ILE A 65 18.30 1.72 -7.79
C ILE A 65 19.10 0.72 -8.63
N ASN A 66 20.19 0.20 -8.06
CA ASN A 66 20.91 -0.95 -8.61
C ASN A 66 20.60 -2.17 -7.75
N VAL A 67 20.21 -3.27 -8.40
CA VAL A 67 19.88 -4.54 -7.74
C VAL A 67 20.57 -5.69 -8.47
N SER A 68 20.98 -6.70 -7.72
CA SER A 68 21.51 -7.95 -8.28
C SER A 68 20.38 -8.96 -8.40
N LEU A 69 20.19 -9.54 -9.59
CA LEU A 69 19.17 -10.55 -9.88
C LEU A 69 19.82 -11.72 -10.61
N ASP A 70 19.33 -12.92 -10.36
CA ASP A 70 19.67 -14.08 -11.18
C ASP A 70 19.23 -13.88 -12.65
N LEU A 71 19.98 -14.46 -13.58
CA LEU A 71 19.72 -14.33 -15.02
C LEU A 71 18.38 -14.95 -15.43
N GLY A 72 17.98 -16.07 -14.83
CA GLY A 72 16.68 -16.71 -15.06
C GLY A 72 15.53 -15.81 -14.64
N LEU A 73 15.63 -15.22 -13.44
CA LEU A 73 14.63 -14.26 -12.95
C LEU A 73 14.55 -13.00 -13.82
N LEU A 74 15.69 -12.45 -14.26
CA LEU A 74 15.69 -11.29 -15.14
C LEU A 74 14.99 -11.57 -16.48
N LYS A 75 15.21 -12.77 -17.06
CA LYS A 75 14.51 -13.19 -18.29
C LYS A 75 13.01 -13.33 -18.08
N ALA A 76 12.58 -13.94 -16.97
CA ALA A 76 11.17 -14.08 -16.64
C ALA A 76 10.49 -12.71 -16.46
N ILE A 77 11.16 -11.76 -15.80
CA ILE A 77 10.70 -10.38 -15.67
C ILE A 77 10.56 -9.71 -17.04
N ASP A 78 11.54 -9.88 -17.93
CA ASP A 78 11.53 -9.29 -19.27
C ASP A 78 10.38 -9.81 -20.13
N ASP A 79 10.15 -11.12 -20.11
CA ASP A 79 9.09 -11.74 -20.90
C ASP A 79 7.70 -11.35 -20.39
N GLU A 80 7.53 -11.29 -19.06
CA GLU A 80 6.26 -10.90 -18.45
C GLU A 80 5.96 -9.40 -18.60
N ALA A 81 6.98 -8.54 -18.47
CA ALA A 81 6.81 -7.11 -18.74
C ALA A 81 6.43 -6.88 -20.20
N ARG A 82 7.08 -7.60 -21.15
CA ARG A 82 6.75 -7.51 -22.58
C ARG A 82 5.34 -8.01 -22.87
N SER A 83 4.92 -9.14 -22.30
CA SER A 83 3.57 -9.69 -22.50
C SER A 83 2.48 -8.72 -22.05
N ARG A 84 2.76 -7.91 -21.03
CA ARG A 84 1.86 -6.88 -20.49
C ARG A 84 2.02 -5.49 -21.12
N GLY A 85 2.94 -5.30 -22.07
CA GLY A 85 3.24 -3.99 -22.66
C GLY A 85 3.82 -2.98 -21.65
N GLN A 86 4.51 -3.45 -20.62
CA GLN A 86 5.09 -2.66 -19.53
C GLN A 86 6.62 -2.63 -19.61
N THR A 87 7.25 -1.64 -18.95
CA THR A 87 8.69 -1.68 -18.68
C THR A 87 8.98 -2.60 -17.49
N ARG A 88 10.22 -3.12 -17.37
CA ARG A 88 10.64 -3.90 -16.19
C ARG A 88 10.33 -3.19 -14.89
N SER A 89 10.67 -1.90 -14.81
CA SER A 89 10.46 -1.08 -13.61
C SER A 89 8.97 -0.96 -13.27
N ALA A 90 8.11 -0.79 -14.26
CA ALA A 90 6.65 -0.74 -14.04
C ALA A 90 6.11 -2.09 -13.55
N PHE A 91 6.56 -3.20 -14.14
CA PHE A 91 6.18 -4.54 -13.71
C PHE A 91 6.64 -4.85 -12.28
N ILE A 92 7.93 -4.61 -11.97
CA ILE A 92 8.49 -4.82 -10.63
C ILE A 92 7.77 -3.96 -9.60
N ALA A 93 7.56 -2.66 -9.89
CA ALA A 93 6.86 -1.78 -8.97
C ALA A 93 5.40 -2.23 -8.76
N SER A 94 4.71 -2.70 -9.79
CA SER A 94 3.35 -3.26 -9.67
C SER A 94 3.33 -4.53 -8.83
N ALA A 95 4.31 -5.44 -9.02
CA ALA A 95 4.41 -6.67 -8.24
C ALA A 95 4.68 -6.41 -6.76
N VAL A 96 5.67 -5.57 -6.45
CA VAL A 96 6.00 -5.19 -5.08
C VAL A 96 4.84 -4.46 -4.41
N ARG A 97 4.12 -3.57 -5.11
CA ARG A 97 2.92 -2.93 -4.54
C ARG A 97 1.80 -3.92 -4.20
N ARG A 98 1.67 -5.04 -4.92
CA ARG A 98 0.70 -6.08 -4.53
C ARG A 98 1.18 -6.84 -3.30
N GLU A 99 2.45 -7.24 -3.28
CA GLU A 99 3.07 -7.93 -2.15
C GLU A 99 2.99 -7.13 -0.84
N LEU A 100 3.12 -5.81 -0.90
CA LEU A 100 3.00 -4.93 0.28
C LEU A 100 1.56 -4.78 0.81
N VAL A 101 0.57 -5.33 0.10
CA VAL A 101 -0.86 -5.19 0.40
C VAL A 101 -1.53 -6.54 0.66
N GLU A 102 -0.87 -7.66 0.31
CA GLU A 102 -1.19 -9.01 0.81
C GLU A 102 -0.79 -9.15 2.29
#